data_AF-A0A1I3XF10-F1
#
_entry.id   AF-A0A1I3XF10-F1
#
_cell.length_a   1.000
_cell.length_b   1.000
_cell.length_c   1.000
_cell.angle_alpha   90.00
_cell.angle_beta   90.00
_cell.angle_gamma   90.00
#
_symmetry.space_group_name_H-M   'P 1'
#
loop_
_entity.id
_entity.type
_entity.pdbx_description
1 polymer ?
#
loop_
_entity_poly.entity_id
_entity_poly.type
_entity_poly.pdbx_seq_one_letter_code
_entity_poly.pdbx_strand_id
1 'polypeptide(L)'
;MRGLIIREPWIDYILTGAKTWEMRTRPTNVRGRIALIRKGAGVIVGYADLVGTEPPVDASRLAETRDRHRIPASEDSAVLAQGWVYPWVLANVKPLPNPLPYAHPSGAVVWVELDRALEAKLASAPAGVPERTPPRAAIAVLPAIESAGASISIAITAGNLNHGHIYLHSARHLLPEDVIGGSNSASAAPSLLTVEFVPGDVIETDVPRDKMILRKRGPVRKFFEDADARAGESVLVQKMGTHRLRITMDRGRRSAP
;
A
#
# COMPACT_ATOMS: atom_id res chain seq x y z
N MET A 1 -0.25 2.16 -25.48
CA MET A 1 -0.50 1.05 -24.52
C MET A 1 -1.58 1.51 -23.56
N ARG A 2 -2.43 0.62 -23.01
CA ARG A 2 -3.50 1.06 -22.10
C ARG A 2 -3.05 1.08 -20.63
N GLY A 3 -3.44 2.12 -19.90
CA GLY A 3 -3.28 2.23 -18.45
C GLY A 3 -4.62 2.09 -17.74
N LEU A 4 -4.64 1.30 -16.66
CA LEU A 4 -5.82 1.06 -15.83
C LEU A 4 -5.68 1.84 -14.52
N ILE A 5 -6.65 2.72 -14.25
CA ILE A 5 -6.70 3.47 -12.98
C ILE A 5 -7.32 2.59 -11.89
N ILE A 6 -6.58 2.38 -10.80
CA ILE A 6 -6.97 1.53 -9.67
C ILE A 6 -6.83 2.34 -8.38
N ARG A 7 -7.83 2.25 -7.50
CA ARG A 7 -7.84 2.93 -6.20
C ARG A 7 -7.09 2.10 -5.15
N GLU A 8 -6.54 2.76 -4.13
CA GLU A 8 -6.06 2.08 -2.92
C GLU A 8 -7.24 1.47 -2.14
N PRO A 9 -7.05 0.34 -1.42
CA PRO A 9 -5.80 -0.43 -1.28
C PRO A 9 -5.55 -1.44 -2.43
N TRP A 10 -6.49 -1.57 -3.38
CA TRP A 10 -6.51 -2.65 -4.37
C TRP A 10 -5.29 -2.68 -5.30
N ILE A 11 -4.76 -1.49 -5.64
CA ILE A 11 -3.53 -1.37 -6.44
C ILE A 11 -2.33 -2.03 -5.75
N ASP A 12 -2.19 -1.89 -4.43
CA ASP A 12 -1.04 -2.43 -3.69
C ASP A 12 -1.15 -3.95 -3.52
N TYR A 13 -2.36 -4.48 -3.35
CA TYR A 13 -2.58 -5.93 -3.41
C TYR A 13 -2.22 -6.52 -4.77
N ILE A 14 -2.45 -5.79 -5.88
CA ILE A 14 -2.05 -6.24 -7.22
C ILE A 14 -0.53 -6.21 -7.34
N LEU A 15 0.12 -5.10 -6.96
CA LEU A 15 1.58 -4.94 -7.04
C LEU A 15 2.36 -5.95 -6.18
N THR A 16 1.81 -6.34 -5.02
CA THR A 16 2.39 -7.38 -4.14
C THR A 16 2.08 -8.80 -4.58
N GLY A 17 1.30 -8.99 -5.66
CA GLY A 17 0.83 -10.31 -6.11
C GLY A 17 -0.27 -10.93 -5.24
N ALA A 18 -0.71 -10.25 -4.18
CA ALA A 18 -1.76 -10.72 -3.27
C ALA A 18 -3.18 -10.67 -3.88
N LYS A 19 -3.37 -9.96 -5.01
CA LYS A 19 -4.65 -9.85 -5.74
C LYS A 19 -4.40 -10.04 -7.24
N THR A 20 -5.06 -11.04 -7.83
CA THR A 20 -4.99 -11.37 -9.25
C THR A 20 -6.26 -10.98 -10.02
N TRP A 21 -7.36 -10.69 -9.32
CA TRP A 21 -8.64 -10.30 -9.92
C TRP A 21 -8.99 -8.86 -9.57
N GLU A 22 -9.12 -8.00 -10.58
CA GLU A 22 -9.64 -6.64 -10.44
C GLU A 22 -11.15 -6.61 -10.73
N MET A 23 -11.98 -6.26 -9.75
CA MET A 23 -13.44 -6.36 -9.85
C MET A 23 -14.03 -5.10 -10.48
N ARG A 24 -14.90 -5.24 -11.48
CA ARG A 24 -15.50 -4.11 -12.23
C ARG A 24 -16.99 -4.34 -12.51
N THR A 25 -17.68 -3.26 -12.89
CA THR A 25 -19.13 -3.27 -13.24
C THR A 25 -19.44 -3.85 -14.61
N ARG A 26 -18.43 -4.01 -15.48
CA ARG A 26 -18.58 -4.48 -16.85
C ARG A 26 -17.39 -5.35 -17.25
N PRO A 27 -17.57 -6.30 -18.19
CA PRO A 27 -16.47 -7.03 -18.79
C PRO A 27 -15.62 -6.12 -19.70
N THR A 28 -14.45 -6.60 -20.13
CA THR A 28 -13.60 -5.89 -21.09
C THR A 28 -13.00 -6.83 -22.13
N ASN A 29 -12.85 -6.32 -23.35
CA ASN A 29 -12.18 -7.02 -24.46
C ASN A 29 -10.69 -6.62 -24.58
N VAL A 30 -10.19 -5.76 -23.69
CA VAL A 30 -8.74 -5.42 -23.64
C VAL A 30 -7.95 -6.66 -23.23
N ARG A 31 -6.88 -6.96 -23.97
CA ARG A 31 -5.95 -8.06 -23.68
C ARG A 31 -4.50 -7.60 -23.84
N GLY A 32 -3.59 -8.30 -23.19
CA GLY A 32 -2.15 -8.01 -23.23
C GLY A 32 -1.70 -7.02 -22.16
N ARG A 33 -0.49 -6.48 -22.32
CA ARG A 33 0.16 -5.63 -21.30
C ARG A 33 -0.58 -4.31 -21.09
N ILE A 34 -0.86 -4.02 -19.83
CA ILE A 34 -1.43 -2.75 -19.36
C ILE A 34 -0.54 -2.13 -18.29
N ALA A 35 -0.53 -0.80 -18.22
CA ALA A 35 0.05 -0.08 -17.10
C ALA A 35 -0.94 -0.04 -15.92
N LEU A 36 -0.40 0.00 -14.71
CA LEU A 36 -1.17 0.15 -13.47
C LEU A 36 -0.96 1.58 -12.94
N ILE A 37 -2.05 2.35 -12.86
CA ILE A 37 -2.04 3.76 -12.44
C ILE A 37 -2.70 3.87 -11.07
N ARG A 38 -1.98 4.45 -10.08
CA ARG A 38 -2.53 4.72 -8.76
C ARG A 38 -3.47 5.93 -8.82
N LYS A 39 -4.76 5.74 -8.52
CA LYS A 39 -5.78 6.80 -8.55
C LYS A 39 -5.37 7.99 -7.68
N GLY A 40 -5.46 9.20 -8.23
CA GLY A 40 -5.16 10.44 -7.51
C GLY A 40 -3.68 10.79 -7.37
N ALA A 41 -2.76 9.85 -7.68
CA ALA A 41 -1.33 10.08 -7.59
C ALA A 41 -0.67 10.48 -8.92
N GLY A 42 -1.35 10.29 -10.06
CA GLY A 42 -0.83 10.69 -11.38
C GLY A 42 0.42 9.91 -11.83
N VAL A 43 0.67 8.74 -11.26
CA VAL A 43 1.87 7.91 -11.53
C VAL A 43 1.48 6.49 -11.97
N ILE A 44 2.26 5.97 -12.92
CA ILE A 44 2.31 4.54 -13.23
C ILE A 44 3.23 3.88 -12.20
N VAL A 45 2.72 2.85 -11.54
CA VAL A 45 3.39 2.16 -10.41
C VAL A 45 3.80 0.72 -10.76
N GLY A 46 3.39 0.24 -11.92
CA GLY A 46 3.66 -1.12 -12.39
C GLY A 46 3.04 -1.38 -13.76
N TYR A 47 3.21 -2.59 -14.24
CA TYR A 47 2.47 -3.14 -15.37
C TYR A 47 2.02 -4.57 -15.07
N ALA A 48 0.99 -5.03 -15.77
CA ALA A 48 0.46 -6.38 -15.68
C ALA A 48 -0.08 -6.80 -17.05
N ASP A 49 -0.19 -8.10 -17.28
CA ASP A 49 -0.87 -8.63 -18.46
C ASP A 49 -2.35 -8.87 -18.11
N LEU A 50 -3.27 -8.18 -18.79
CA LEU A 50 -4.70 -8.44 -18.70
C LEU A 50 -5.03 -9.62 -19.60
N VAL A 51 -5.20 -10.80 -19.02
CA VAL A 51 -5.34 -12.07 -19.76
C VAL A 51 -6.79 -12.44 -20.05
N GLY A 52 -7.74 -11.94 -19.26
CA GLY A 52 -9.14 -12.36 -19.38
C GLY A 52 -10.14 -11.51 -18.61
N THR A 53 -11.41 -11.85 -18.81
CA THR A 53 -12.51 -11.45 -17.91
C THR A 53 -13.34 -12.69 -17.65
N GLU A 54 -13.54 -12.99 -16.38
CA GLU A 54 -14.38 -14.10 -15.95
C GLU A 54 -15.89 -13.72 -16.04
N PRO A 55 -16.80 -14.72 -16.04
CA PRO A 55 -18.23 -14.48 -15.88
C PRO A 55 -18.54 -13.68 -14.61
N PRO A 56 -19.69 -12.99 -14.55
CA PRO A 56 -20.09 -12.26 -13.34
C PRO A 56 -20.24 -13.22 -12.17
N VAL A 57 -19.64 -12.87 -11.02
CA VAL A 57 -19.73 -13.68 -9.79
C VAL A 57 -20.98 -13.33 -8.99
N ASP A 58 -21.60 -14.36 -8.42
CA ASP A 58 -22.65 -14.23 -7.42
C ASP A 58 -22.04 -14.18 -6.00
N ALA A 59 -22.89 -14.16 -4.96
CA ALA A 59 -22.44 -14.11 -3.57
C ALA A 59 -21.58 -15.32 -3.18
N SER A 60 -21.94 -16.53 -3.63
CA SER A 60 -21.22 -17.77 -3.34
C SER A 60 -19.82 -17.73 -3.96
N ARG A 61 -19.73 -17.42 -5.26
CA ARG A 61 -18.46 -17.38 -5.98
C ARG A 61 -17.58 -16.20 -5.55
N LEU A 62 -18.15 -15.08 -5.09
CA LEU A 62 -17.42 -13.99 -4.45
C LEU A 62 -16.84 -14.43 -3.09
N ALA A 63 -17.54 -15.26 -2.32
CA ALA A 63 -17.00 -15.80 -1.08
C ALA A 63 -15.85 -16.81 -1.33
N GLU A 64 -16.02 -17.68 -2.32
CA GLU A 64 -15.05 -18.72 -2.73
C GLU A 64 -13.76 -18.14 -3.32
N THR A 65 -13.85 -17.09 -4.14
CA THR A 65 -12.70 -16.52 -4.88
C THR A 65 -12.02 -15.35 -4.16
N ARG A 66 -12.27 -15.22 -2.85
CA ARG A 66 -11.77 -14.15 -1.99
C ARG A 66 -10.25 -14.08 -1.91
N ASP A 67 -9.56 -15.19 -2.10
CA ASP A 67 -8.10 -15.27 -2.29
C ASP A 67 -7.63 -14.40 -3.47
N ARG A 68 -8.38 -14.40 -4.59
CA ARG A 68 -8.02 -13.71 -5.85
C ARG A 68 -8.33 -12.22 -5.85
N HIS A 69 -9.45 -11.81 -5.25
CA HIS A 69 -9.88 -10.40 -5.27
C HIS A 69 -9.69 -9.65 -3.94
N ARG A 70 -9.43 -10.35 -2.83
CA ARG A 70 -9.11 -9.79 -1.50
C ARG A 70 -10.18 -8.87 -0.89
N ILE A 71 -11.44 -9.01 -1.28
CA ILE A 71 -12.56 -8.24 -0.69
C ILE A 71 -12.97 -8.92 0.62
N PRO A 72 -13.02 -8.20 1.76
CA PRO A 72 -13.44 -8.79 3.03
C PRO A 72 -14.93 -9.11 3.02
N ALA A 73 -15.35 -10.16 3.74
CA ALA A 73 -16.75 -10.59 3.79
C ALA A 73 -17.74 -9.50 4.23
N SER A 74 -17.29 -8.52 5.03
CA SER A 74 -18.06 -7.34 5.42
C SER A 74 -18.42 -6.40 4.27
N GLU A 75 -17.75 -6.50 3.12
CA GLU A 75 -18.02 -5.68 1.93
C GLU A 75 -18.82 -6.43 0.84
N ASP A 76 -19.06 -7.75 0.97
CA ASP A 76 -19.70 -8.57 -0.07
C ASP A 76 -21.02 -7.96 -0.56
N SER A 77 -21.93 -7.61 0.37
CA SER A 77 -23.23 -7.00 0.04
C SER A 77 -23.09 -5.65 -0.68
N ALA A 78 -22.08 -4.84 -0.31
CA ALA A 78 -21.83 -3.54 -0.92
C ALA A 78 -21.24 -3.66 -2.33
N VAL A 79 -20.42 -4.69 -2.57
CA VAL A 79 -19.80 -5.02 -3.86
C VAL A 79 -20.83 -5.56 -4.84
N LEU A 80 -21.71 -6.45 -4.38
CA LEU A 80 -22.84 -6.97 -5.16
C LEU A 80 -23.85 -5.86 -5.50
N ALA A 81 -24.22 -5.00 -4.53
CA ALA A 81 -25.13 -3.88 -4.75
C ALA A 81 -24.56 -2.82 -5.73
N GLN A 82 -23.24 -2.61 -5.74
CA GLN A 82 -22.56 -1.75 -6.72
C GLN A 82 -22.28 -2.45 -8.06
N GLY A 83 -22.67 -3.72 -8.19
CA GLY A 83 -22.51 -4.51 -9.41
C GLY A 83 -21.05 -4.81 -9.77
N TRP A 84 -20.11 -4.79 -8.83
CA TRP A 84 -18.69 -5.09 -9.06
C TRP A 84 -18.43 -6.60 -9.18
N VAL A 85 -19.13 -7.23 -10.12
CA VAL A 85 -19.23 -8.68 -10.27
C VAL A 85 -18.33 -9.25 -11.36
N TYR A 86 -17.77 -8.44 -12.26
CA TYR A 86 -16.92 -8.94 -13.36
C TYR A 86 -15.43 -8.93 -12.94
N PRO A 87 -14.78 -10.09 -12.78
CA PRO A 87 -13.36 -10.17 -12.45
C PRO A 87 -12.50 -10.02 -13.71
N TRP A 88 -11.66 -8.99 -13.75
CA TRP A 88 -10.62 -8.83 -14.76
C TRP A 88 -9.36 -9.53 -14.28
N VAL A 89 -8.88 -10.52 -15.05
CA VAL A 89 -7.80 -11.42 -14.63
C VAL A 89 -6.45 -10.81 -15.01
N LEU A 90 -5.63 -10.54 -13.99
CA LEU A 90 -4.28 -9.99 -14.13
C LEU A 90 -3.24 -11.08 -13.89
N ALA A 91 -2.26 -11.15 -14.80
CA ALA A 91 -1.09 -12.02 -14.72
C ALA A 91 0.20 -11.19 -14.85
N ASN A 92 1.35 -11.82 -14.55
CA ASN A 92 2.69 -11.23 -14.76
C ASN A 92 2.85 -9.80 -14.20
N VAL A 93 2.27 -9.53 -13.03
CA VAL A 93 2.36 -8.20 -12.41
C VAL A 93 3.82 -7.90 -12.08
N LYS A 94 4.30 -6.75 -12.54
CA LYS A 94 5.63 -6.23 -12.24
C LYS A 94 5.52 -4.79 -11.75
N PRO A 95 5.79 -4.54 -10.46
CA PRO A 95 5.98 -3.18 -9.95
C PRO A 95 7.13 -2.48 -10.68
N LEU A 96 7.01 -1.17 -10.84
CA LEU A 96 8.15 -0.35 -11.25
C LEU A 96 8.94 0.06 -9.99
N PRO A 97 10.27 -0.05 -9.97
CA PRO A 97 11.08 0.38 -8.83
C PRO A 97 10.97 1.89 -8.59
N ASN A 98 10.79 2.68 -9.67
CA ASN A 98 10.51 4.11 -9.62
C ASN A 98 9.16 4.39 -10.29
N PRO A 99 8.17 4.98 -9.60
CA PRO A 99 6.92 5.39 -10.21
C PRO A 99 7.15 6.39 -11.34
N LEU A 100 6.57 6.13 -12.52
CA LEU A 100 6.71 7.02 -13.67
C LEU A 100 5.57 8.06 -13.68
N PRO A 101 5.87 9.38 -13.64
CA PRO A 101 4.85 10.41 -13.79
C PRO A 101 4.09 10.29 -15.10
N TYR A 102 2.78 10.48 -15.04
CA TYR A 102 1.89 10.44 -16.19
C TYR A 102 1.00 11.69 -16.26
N ALA A 103 1.07 12.41 -17.39
CA ALA A 103 0.22 13.55 -17.65
C ALA A 103 -1.20 13.08 -18.02
N HIS A 104 -2.16 13.31 -17.13
CA HIS A 104 -3.55 12.85 -17.31
C HIS A 104 -4.29 13.70 -18.36
N PRO A 105 -4.75 13.12 -19.49
CA PRO A 105 -5.64 13.82 -20.41
C PRO A 105 -7.03 13.97 -19.77
N SER A 106 -7.58 15.18 -19.80
CA SER A 106 -8.90 15.48 -19.24
C SER A 106 -9.97 14.54 -19.79
N GLY A 107 -10.69 13.85 -18.89
CA GLY A 107 -11.83 12.99 -19.22
C GLY A 107 -11.57 11.48 -19.21
N ALA A 108 -10.36 11.00 -18.90
CA ALA A 108 -10.07 9.56 -18.87
C ALA A 108 -10.60 8.85 -17.59
N VAL A 109 -11.81 8.28 -17.66
CA VAL A 109 -12.53 7.72 -16.50
C VAL A 109 -12.07 6.31 -16.07
N VAL A 110 -11.62 5.45 -16.99
CA VAL A 110 -11.31 4.03 -16.70
C VAL A 110 -10.02 3.57 -17.38
N TRP A 111 -9.93 3.82 -18.69
CA TRP A 111 -8.76 3.51 -19.51
C TRP A 111 -8.07 4.79 -19.93
N VAL A 112 -6.74 4.71 -19.94
CA VAL A 112 -5.83 5.78 -20.31
C VAL A 112 -5.00 5.28 -21.48
N GLU A 113 -4.85 6.06 -22.55
CA GLU A 113 -3.93 5.70 -23.63
C GLU A 113 -2.56 6.36 -23.38
N LEU A 114 -1.53 5.52 -23.29
CA LEU A 114 -0.15 5.93 -23.08
C LEU A 114 0.56 6.10 -24.43
N ASP A 115 1.30 7.19 -24.56
CA ASP A 115 2.09 7.51 -25.75
C ASP A 115 3.29 6.56 -25.97
N ARG A 116 3.82 6.57 -27.19
CA ARG A 116 4.96 5.72 -27.60
C ARG A 116 6.25 5.99 -26.83
N ALA A 117 6.49 7.20 -26.32
CA ALA A 117 7.70 7.50 -25.57
C ALA A 117 7.64 6.89 -24.16
N LEU A 118 6.45 6.84 -23.57
CA LEU A 118 6.19 6.18 -22.30
C LEU A 118 6.14 4.65 -22.45
N GLU A 119 5.62 4.12 -23.56
CA GLU A 119 5.77 2.71 -23.93
C GLU A 119 7.25 2.29 -24.01
N ALA A 120 8.09 3.08 -24.70
CA ALA A 120 9.52 2.80 -24.82
C ALA A 120 10.22 2.80 -23.44
N LYS A 121 9.90 3.76 -22.56
CA LYS A 121 10.41 3.80 -21.18
C LYS A 121 9.95 2.61 -20.32
N LEU A 122 8.74 2.12 -20.53
CA LEU A 122 8.21 0.94 -19.83
C LEU A 122 8.77 -0.38 -20.39
N ALA A 123 9.18 -0.40 -21.66
CA ALA A 123 9.86 -1.53 -22.28
C ALA A 123 11.36 -1.59 -21.91
N SER A 124 12.01 -0.44 -21.70
CA SER A 124 13.43 -0.35 -21.30
C SER A 124 13.66 -0.33 -19.79
N ALA A 125 12.62 -0.10 -18.97
CA ALA A 125 12.73 -0.19 -17.52
C ALA A 125 13.10 -1.63 -17.11
N PRO A 126 14.21 -1.85 -16.36
CA PRO A 126 14.58 -3.18 -15.91
C PRO A 126 13.47 -3.75 -15.02
N ALA A 127 13.08 -4.99 -15.29
CA ALA A 127 12.15 -5.70 -14.43
C ALA A 127 12.80 -5.90 -13.06
N GLY A 128 12.29 -5.20 -12.04
CA GLY A 128 12.77 -5.33 -10.67
C GLY A 128 12.58 -6.74 -10.15
N VAL A 129 13.67 -7.51 -10.11
CA VAL A 129 13.77 -8.69 -9.25
C VAL A 129 13.92 -8.17 -7.82
N PRO A 130 13.24 -8.73 -6.80
CA PRO A 130 13.50 -8.36 -5.41
C PRO A 130 14.93 -8.78 -5.05
N GLU A 131 15.83 -7.81 -4.95
CA GLU A 131 17.25 -8.05 -4.71
C GLU A 131 17.47 -8.58 -3.28
N ARG A 132 17.80 -9.87 -3.19
CA ARG A 132 18.15 -10.53 -1.94
C ARG A 132 19.62 -10.29 -1.62
N THR A 133 19.92 -9.32 -0.76
CA THR A 133 21.27 -9.16 -0.21
C THR A 133 21.46 -10.02 1.05
N PRO A 134 22.43 -10.94 1.11
CA PRO A 134 22.71 -11.72 2.32
C PRO A 134 23.59 -10.94 3.31
N PRO A 135 23.33 -10.99 4.62
CA PRO A 135 24.20 -10.37 5.62
C PRO A 135 25.42 -11.26 5.93
N ARG A 136 26.63 -10.67 5.85
CA ARG A 136 27.89 -11.29 6.29
C ARG A 136 28.15 -10.93 7.77
N ALA A 137 28.43 -11.93 8.62
CA ALA A 137 28.79 -11.77 10.04
C ALA A 137 30.06 -10.90 10.23
N ALA A 138 30.34 -10.24 11.37
CA ALA A 138 30.53 -10.74 12.76
C ALA A 138 30.80 -9.53 13.73
N ILE A 139 30.86 -9.56 15.09
CA ILE A 139 30.54 -10.50 16.20
C ILE A 139 30.51 -9.71 17.55
N ALA A 140 29.80 -10.21 18.58
CA ALA A 140 29.85 -9.86 20.04
C ALA A 140 29.39 -8.45 20.50
N VAL A 141 28.82 -8.23 21.71
CA VAL A 141 28.79 -9.00 22.98
C VAL A 141 27.34 -9.07 23.58
N LEU A 142 27.06 -10.07 24.43
CA LEU A 142 25.79 -10.41 25.13
C LEU A 142 25.66 -9.68 26.52
N PRO A 143 24.53 -9.71 27.29
CA PRO A 143 23.40 -10.68 27.25
C PRO A 143 21.95 -10.15 27.41
N ALA A 144 20.98 -11.09 27.37
CA ALA A 144 19.56 -11.00 27.80
C ALA A 144 18.65 -9.97 27.07
N ILE A 145 18.23 -10.21 25.82
CA ILE A 145 17.08 -11.05 25.39
C ILE A 145 15.71 -10.52 25.86
N GLU A 146 15.10 -9.65 25.03
CA GLU A 146 13.78 -9.91 24.44
C GLU A 146 13.67 -9.17 23.08
N SER A 147 13.04 -9.82 22.10
CA SER A 147 13.07 -9.55 20.64
C SER A 147 13.52 -8.16 20.13
N ALA A 148 14.56 -8.14 19.28
CA ALA A 148 14.72 -7.08 18.29
C ALA A 148 13.50 -7.10 17.34
N GLY A 149 12.57 -6.17 17.53
CA GLY A 149 11.26 -6.23 16.88
C GLY A 149 11.33 -6.00 15.37
N ALA A 150 10.44 -6.69 14.65
CA ALA A 150 10.30 -6.53 13.22
C ALA A 150 10.04 -5.06 12.85
N SER A 151 10.62 -4.63 11.72
CA SER A 151 10.49 -3.27 11.22
C SER A 151 10.26 -3.24 9.72
N ILE A 152 9.59 -2.19 9.25
CA ILE A 152 9.28 -1.98 7.84
C ILE A 152 9.40 -0.51 7.46
N SER A 153 9.93 -0.24 6.28
CA SER A 153 9.98 1.10 5.68
C SER A 153 8.69 1.39 4.92
N ILE A 154 8.15 2.61 5.09
CA ILE A 154 6.91 3.06 4.45
C ILE A 154 7.17 4.40 3.76
N ALA A 155 6.98 4.44 2.45
CA ALA A 155 7.16 5.66 1.66
C ALA A 155 6.12 6.74 2.02
N ILE A 156 6.60 7.97 2.19
CA ILE A 156 5.80 9.16 2.45
C ILE A 156 5.29 9.70 1.12
N THR A 157 3.96 9.75 0.94
CA THR A 157 3.33 10.38 -0.22
C THR A 157 2.98 11.84 0.07
N ALA A 158 2.77 12.66 -0.96
CA ALA A 158 2.21 14.01 -0.79
C ALA A 158 0.83 13.98 -0.08
N GLY A 159 0.05 12.91 -0.27
CA GLY A 159 -1.22 12.69 0.43
C GLY A 159 -1.05 12.45 1.93
N ASN A 160 0.07 11.88 2.37
CA ASN A 160 0.42 11.70 3.78
C ASN A 160 0.76 13.02 4.45
N LEU A 161 1.58 13.86 3.78
CA LEU A 161 1.96 15.19 4.26
C LEU A 161 0.73 16.11 4.39
N ASN A 162 -0.04 16.27 3.30
CA ASN A 162 -1.20 17.17 3.26
C ASN A 162 -2.23 16.87 4.37
N HIS A 163 -2.49 15.59 4.64
CA HIS A 163 -3.54 15.16 5.57
C HIS A 163 -3.03 14.76 6.97
N GLY A 164 -1.71 14.70 7.18
CA GLY A 164 -1.10 14.34 8.46
C GLY A 164 -1.37 12.88 8.86
N HIS A 165 -1.11 11.91 7.98
CA HIS A 165 -1.28 10.49 8.31
C HIS A 165 -0.24 9.60 7.63
N ILE A 166 0.06 8.45 8.21
CA ILE A 166 0.89 7.38 7.60
C ILE A 166 -0.02 6.17 7.35
N TYR A 167 0.08 5.55 6.18
CA TYR A 167 -0.63 4.30 5.88
C TYR A 167 0.13 3.10 6.47
N LEU A 168 -0.50 2.39 7.41
CA LEU A 168 0.06 1.27 8.16
C LEU A 168 -0.33 -0.11 7.58
N HIS A 169 -0.92 -0.16 6.38
CA HIS A 169 -1.29 -1.43 5.73
C HIS A 169 -0.08 -2.39 5.63
N SER A 170 1.08 -1.89 5.20
CA SER A 170 2.32 -2.70 5.14
C SER A 170 2.81 -3.12 6.52
N ALA A 171 2.64 -2.26 7.54
CA ALA A 171 2.98 -2.54 8.94
C ALA A 171 1.92 -3.34 9.70
N ARG A 172 0.86 -3.85 9.03
CA ARG A 172 -0.24 -4.55 9.70
C ARG A 172 0.20 -5.79 10.48
N HIS A 173 1.26 -6.45 10.05
CA HIS A 173 1.85 -7.61 10.74
C HIS A 173 2.61 -7.23 12.04
N LEU A 174 2.92 -5.94 12.25
CA LEU A 174 3.51 -5.42 13.49
C LEU A 174 2.44 -5.13 14.55
N LEU A 175 1.21 -4.82 14.11
CA LEU A 175 0.08 -4.42 14.94
C LEU A 175 -0.70 -5.65 15.45
N PRO A 176 -0.96 -5.77 16.76
CA PRO A 176 -1.89 -6.78 17.28
C PRO A 176 -3.35 -6.45 16.90
N GLU A 177 -4.27 -7.42 16.98
CA GLU A 177 -5.68 -7.20 16.57
C GLU A 177 -6.44 -6.24 17.49
N ASP A 178 -6.06 -6.20 18.76
CA ASP A 178 -6.73 -5.44 19.84
C ASP A 178 -6.49 -3.92 19.78
N VAL A 179 -5.52 -3.44 18.97
CA VAL A 179 -5.36 -2.01 18.65
C VAL A 179 -6.08 -1.59 17.36
N ILE A 180 -6.78 -2.52 16.69
CA ILE A 180 -7.49 -2.26 15.43
C ILE A 180 -8.97 -1.96 15.68
N GLY A 181 -9.30 -0.67 15.72
CA GLY A 181 -10.64 -0.15 16.03
C GLY A 181 -11.57 -0.02 14.84
N GLY A 182 -12.81 0.41 15.09
CA GLY A 182 -13.80 0.75 14.07
C GLY A 182 -13.58 2.11 13.39
N SER A 183 -14.44 2.45 12.43
CA SER A 183 -14.22 3.55 11.49
C SER A 183 -14.23 4.97 12.09
N ASN A 184 -14.68 5.13 13.34
CA ASN A 184 -14.79 6.39 14.08
C ASN A 184 -14.31 6.25 15.55
N SER A 185 -14.13 7.36 16.26
CA SER A 185 -13.62 7.38 17.64
C SER A 185 -14.59 6.84 18.70
N ALA A 186 -15.90 6.77 18.41
CA ALA A 186 -16.88 6.11 19.27
C ALA A 186 -16.81 4.57 19.16
N SER A 187 -16.06 4.05 18.18
CA SER A 187 -15.70 2.64 18.03
C SER A 187 -14.19 2.47 18.16
N ALA A 188 -13.60 2.98 19.25
CA ALA A 188 -12.18 2.79 19.54
C ALA A 188 -11.82 1.31 19.71
N ALA A 189 -10.54 0.98 19.50
CA ALA A 189 -10.06 -0.38 19.68
C ALA A 189 -10.06 -0.82 21.17
N PRO A 190 -10.12 -2.14 21.47
CA PRO A 190 -10.00 -2.67 22.83
C PRO A 190 -8.74 -2.27 23.60
N SER A 191 -7.66 -1.91 22.91
CA SER A 191 -6.41 -1.45 23.50
C SER A 191 -5.78 -0.33 22.69
N LEU A 192 -4.98 0.52 23.33
CA LEU A 192 -4.25 1.59 22.65
C LEU A 192 -2.86 1.13 22.23
N LEU A 193 -2.39 1.69 21.12
CA LEU A 193 -1.02 1.55 20.65
C LEU A 193 -0.21 2.78 21.08
N THR A 194 0.86 2.56 21.83
CA THR A 194 1.86 3.59 22.11
C THR A 194 2.76 3.76 20.89
N VAL A 195 2.81 4.96 20.32
CA VAL A 195 3.64 5.31 19.16
C VAL A 195 4.62 6.40 19.54
N GLU A 196 5.90 6.09 19.42
CA GLU A 196 7.02 7.00 19.68
C GLU A 196 7.54 7.56 18.35
N PHE A 197 7.36 8.86 18.10
CA PHE A 197 7.96 9.53 16.94
C PHE A 197 9.39 9.99 17.28
N VAL A 198 10.34 9.80 16.37
CA VAL A 198 11.72 10.29 16.52
C VAL A 198 12.16 11.05 15.26
N PRO A 199 12.38 12.38 15.33
CA PRO A 199 12.12 13.26 16.48
C PRO A 199 10.61 13.38 16.80
N GLY A 200 10.25 13.85 18.00
CA GLY A 200 8.86 14.22 18.32
C GLY A 200 8.30 13.58 19.58
N ASP A 201 6.96 13.52 19.64
CA ASP A 201 6.21 13.12 20.83
C ASP A 201 5.98 11.60 20.90
N VAL A 202 5.73 11.09 22.12
CA VAL A 202 5.13 9.77 22.34
C VAL A 202 3.62 9.94 22.50
N ILE A 203 2.83 9.17 21.76
CA ILE A 203 1.37 9.24 21.78
C ILE A 203 0.74 7.88 22.03
N GLU A 204 -0.49 7.88 22.53
CA GLU A 204 -1.35 6.70 22.56
C GLU A 204 -2.53 6.90 21.60
N THR A 205 -2.75 5.93 20.72
CA THR A 205 -3.80 5.99 19.68
C THR A 205 -4.18 4.57 19.28
N ASP A 206 -5.39 4.38 18.76
CA ASP A 206 -5.75 3.16 18.04
C ASP A 206 -5.63 3.36 16.52
N VAL A 207 -5.86 2.26 15.78
CA VAL A 207 -5.78 2.21 14.31
C VAL A 207 -7.15 1.79 13.73
N PRO A 208 -7.95 2.72 13.14
CA PRO A 208 -9.19 2.37 12.46
C PRO A 208 -8.98 1.37 11.30
N ARG A 209 -9.71 0.25 11.34
CA ARG A 209 -9.60 -0.90 10.41
C ARG A 209 -9.81 -0.55 8.94
N ASP A 210 -10.66 0.44 8.66
CA ASP A 210 -11.02 0.87 7.30
C ASP A 210 -9.92 1.69 6.62
N LYS A 211 -9.17 2.49 7.39
CA LYS A 211 -8.17 3.44 6.90
C LYS A 211 -6.73 2.99 7.14
N MET A 212 -6.51 2.12 8.13
CA MET A 212 -5.18 1.68 8.59
C MET A 212 -4.20 2.85 8.75
N ILE A 213 -4.62 3.89 9.43
CA ILE A 213 -3.79 5.04 9.83
C ILE A 213 -3.80 5.15 11.35
N LEU A 214 -2.85 5.88 11.93
CA LEU A 214 -2.98 6.33 13.32
C LEU A 214 -4.19 7.27 13.43
N ARG A 215 -5.12 7.00 14.34
CA ARG A 215 -6.35 7.81 14.50
C ARG A 215 -6.01 9.27 14.82
N LYS A 216 -5.02 9.50 15.68
CA LYS A 216 -4.49 10.83 16.01
C LYS A 216 -3.56 11.34 14.88
N ARG A 217 -4.12 12.14 13.97
CA ARG A 217 -3.40 12.75 12.82
C ARG A 217 -2.51 13.95 13.17
N GLY A 218 -2.90 14.75 14.18
CA GLY A 218 -2.15 15.94 14.60
C GLY A 218 -0.67 15.67 14.90
N PRO A 219 -0.34 14.68 15.75
CA PRO A 219 1.05 14.30 16.04
C PRO A 219 1.83 13.80 14.83
N VAL A 220 1.17 13.11 13.87
CA VAL A 220 1.81 12.67 12.63
C VAL A 220 2.18 13.86 11.74
N ARG A 221 1.32 14.89 11.68
CA ARG A 221 1.64 16.14 10.98
C ARG A 221 2.84 16.84 11.64
N LYS A 222 2.81 17.01 12.97
CA LYS A 222 3.92 17.60 13.72
C LYS A 222 5.24 16.85 13.49
N PHE A 223 5.22 15.52 13.53
CA PHE A 223 6.38 14.68 13.20
C PHE A 223 6.95 14.97 11.79
N PHE A 224 6.08 15.09 10.78
CA PHE A 224 6.52 15.44 9.42
C PHE A 224 7.11 16.85 9.31
N GLU A 225 6.55 17.81 10.04
CA GLU A 225 7.03 19.20 10.12
C GLU A 225 8.40 19.27 10.84
N ASP A 226 8.50 18.68 12.04
CA ASP A 226 9.72 18.62 12.87
C ASP A 226 10.88 17.89 12.15
N ALA A 227 10.57 16.96 11.24
CA ALA A 227 11.55 16.17 10.50
C ALA A 227 11.97 16.77 9.14
N ASP A 228 11.33 17.86 8.67
CA ASP A 228 11.37 18.32 7.27
C ASP A 228 11.11 17.16 6.29
N ALA A 229 10.02 16.42 6.50
CA ALA A 229 9.71 15.20 5.76
C ALA A 229 9.17 15.52 4.36
N ARG A 230 9.73 14.86 3.33
CA ARG A 230 9.41 15.13 1.92
C ARG A 230 8.74 13.94 1.24
N ALA A 231 7.87 14.23 0.27
CA ALA A 231 7.24 13.18 -0.53
C ALA A 231 8.31 12.41 -1.33
N GLY A 232 8.33 11.09 -1.19
CA GLY A 232 9.38 10.21 -1.73
C GLY A 232 10.47 9.82 -0.73
N GLU A 233 10.57 10.46 0.43
CA GLU A 233 11.27 9.87 1.58
C GLU A 233 10.45 8.73 2.19
N SER A 234 11.01 7.99 3.14
CA SER A 234 10.33 6.92 3.88
C SER A 234 10.40 7.13 5.39
N VAL A 235 9.48 6.50 6.11
CA VAL A 235 9.54 6.32 7.58
C VAL A 235 9.83 4.87 7.92
N LEU A 236 10.68 4.64 8.91
CA LEU A 236 10.92 3.30 9.47
C LEU A 236 9.94 3.09 10.63
N VAL A 237 9.05 2.12 10.48
CA VAL A 237 8.14 1.68 11.55
C VAL A 237 8.74 0.45 12.21
N GLN A 238 9.12 0.55 13.47
CA GLN A 238 9.74 -0.53 14.25
C GLN A 238 8.80 -0.99 15.36
N LYS A 239 8.65 -2.30 15.55
CA LYS A 239 7.99 -2.86 16.73
C LYS A 239 8.94 -2.78 17.93
N MET A 240 8.49 -2.16 19.02
CA MET A 240 9.25 -2.00 20.27
C MET A 240 8.67 -2.85 21.42
N GLY A 241 7.48 -3.42 21.22
CA GLY A 241 6.77 -4.28 22.17
C GLY A 241 5.42 -4.69 21.59
N THR A 242 4.60 -5.44 22.34
CA THR A 242 3.28 -5.92 21.85
C THR A 242 2.40 -4.78 21.35
N HIS A 243 2.27 -3.72 22.16
CA HIS A 243 1.45 -2.53 21.91
C HIS A 243 2.28 -1.26 21.67
N ARG A 244 3.57 -1.39 21.34
CA ARG A 244 4.48 -0.23 21.18
C ARG A 244 5.18 -0.24 19.82
N LEU A 245 5.05 0.85 19.08
CA LEU A 245 5.83 1.14 17.88
C LEU A 245 6.73 2.35 18.08
N ARG A 246 7.84 2.38 17.34
CA ARG A 246 8.62 3.59 17.08
C ARG A 246 8.51 3.92 15.59
N ILE A 247 8.35 5.20 15.26
CA ILE A 247 8.35 5.72 13.89
C ILE A 247 9.48 6.74 13.78
N THR A 248 10.42 6.51 12.87
CA THR A 248 11.54 7.42 12.59
C THR A 248 11.61 7.73 11.10
N MET A 249 12.35 8.75 10.70
CA MET A 249 12.67 8.94 9.27
C MET A 249 13.67 7.89 8.80
N ASP A 250 13.32 7.14 7.75
CA ASP A 250 14.20 6.18 7.08
C ASP A 250 15.09 6.90 6.06
N ARG A 251 15.90 7.83 6.58
CA ARG A 251 16.98 8.47 5.83
C ARG A 251 18.16 7.51 5.84
N GLY A 252 18.08 6.50 4.97
CA GLY A 252 19.05 5.41 4.84
C GLY A 252 20.49 5.91 4.96
N ARG A 253 21.29 5.21 5.81
CA ARG A 253 22.58 5.69 6.36
C ARG A 253 23.31 6.64 5.42
N ARG A 254 23.28 7.94 5.74
CA ARG A 254 24.38 8.83 5.34
C ARG A 254 25.63 8.27 6.01
N SER A 255 26.52 7.67 5.22
CA SER A 255 27.92 7.59 5.59
C SER A 255 28.37 9.02 5.89
N ALA A 256 28.69 9.29 7.16
CA ALA A 256 29.39 10.51 7.53
C ALA A 256 30.74 10.54 6.77
N PRO A 257 31.25 11.74 6.43
CA PRO A 257 32.56 11.88 5.80
C PRO A 257 33.69 11.41 6.72
#